data_AF-A0A517S8R3-F1
#
_entry.id   AF-A0A517S8R3-F1
#
_cell.length_a   1.000
_cell.length_b   1.000
_cell.length_c   1.000
_cell.angle_alpha   90.00
_cell.angle_beta   90.00
_cell.angle_gamma   90.00
#
_symmetry.space_group_name_H-M   'P 1'
#
loop_
_entity.id
_entity.type
_entity.pdbx_description
1 polymer ?
#
loop_
_entity_poly.entity_id
_entity_poly.type
_entity_poly.pdbx_seq_one_letter_code
_entity_poly.pdbx_strand_id
1 'polypeptide(L)'
;MRMVTLVCCVCLLGSCRPKPPTPATNEAASKPVAPAIVGLPVTMTVKQRSQTVVPGSSQGLTLSAGDITRGKVEAALRSESGVFLQPAFMEEGDRRPFEYQQGKYELALVKLDNALVGEDFATFTLSEAASEEKLTEAQKIDRLIARVESLEGATFLRNGSEHSPADAAQHLREKRARAGDAVKTVDDFIEQVGSKSSLSGDEYEIRFRDGRVVKAGEFLRREAAESTGKADAVQRAP
;
A
#
# COMPACT_ATOMS: atom_id res chain seq x y z
N MET A 1 57.37 70.10 8.32
CA MET A 1 56.13 69.91 9.11
C MET A 1 55.27 68.87 8.41
N ARG A 2 54.58 68.03 9.21
CA ARG A 2 53.77 66.83 8.90
C ARG A 2 54.54 65.51 9.08
N MET A 3 54.67 64.99 10.31
CA MET A 3 53.67 64.42 11.25
C MET A 3 53.60 62.89 11.09
N VAL A 4 54.27 62.24 12.05
CA VAL A 4 54.28 60.81 12.35
C VAL A 4 52.91 60.42 12.94
N THR A 5 52.28 59.34 12.48
CA THR A 5 51.41 58.51 13.34
C THR A 5 51.32 57.07 12.81
N LEU A 6 51.68 56.17 13.72
CA LEU A 6 51.50 54.72 13.86
C LEU A 6 50.08 54.22 13.51
N VAL A 7 49.95 52.94 13.12
CA VAL A 7 48.79 52.01 13.28
C VAL A 7 48.90 51.00 12.12
N CYS A 8 48.68 49.69 12.22
CA CYS A 8 48.65 48.68 13.27
C CYS A 8 48.62 47.36 12.49
N CYS A 9 49.40 46.38 12.92
CA CYS A 9 49.41 45.02 12.38
C CYS A 9 48.09 44.32 12.74
N VAL A 10 47.31 43.85 11.75
CA VAL A 10 46.20 42.92 11.97
C VAL A 10 46.29 41.79 10.95
N CYS A 11 46.59 40.61 11.46
CA CYS A 11 46.60 39.33 10.77
C CYS A 11 45.21 39.01 10.21
N LEU A 12 45.11 38.79 8.89
CA LEU A 12 43.93 38.18 8.28
C LEU A 12 43.96 36.66 8.54
N LEU A 13 43.32 36.26 9.63
CA LEU A 13 42.97 34.87 9.90
C LEU A 13 41.89 34.41 8.92
N GLY A 14 42.13 33.22 8.35
CA GLY A 14 41.21 32.55 7.45
C GLY A 14 39.83 32.35 8.06
N SER A 15 38.82 32.47 7.21
CA SER A 15 37.46 32.04 7.50
C SER A 15 36.97 31.17 6.35
N CYS A 16 37.40 29.91 6.36
CA CYS A 16 36.73 28.84 5.62
C CYS A 16 35.28 28.78 6.11
N ARG A 17 34.32 29.17 5.28
CA ARG A 17 32.91 28.91 5.56
C ARG A 17 32.68 27.39 5.47
N PRO A 18 32.14 26.73 6.51
CA PRO A 18 31.77 25.33 6.39
C PRO A 18 30.64 25.18 5.37
N LYS A 19 30.84 24.26 4.42
CA LYS A 19 29.84 23.81 3.45
C LYS A 19 28.59 23.31 4.20
N PRO A 20 27.36 23.65 3.76
CA PRO A 20 26.16 23.09 4.37
C PRO A 20 26.17 21.56 4.21
N PRO A 21 25.76 20.79 5.24
CA PRO A 21 25.65 19.35 5.11
C PRO A 21 24.62 19.02 4.02
N THR A 22 25.06 18.23 3.05
CA THR A 22 24.21 17.58 2.06
C THR A 22 23.04 16.91 2.79
N PRO A 23 21.78 17.07 2.36
CA PRO A 23 20.70 16.25 2.90
C PRO A 23 21.03 14.80 2.58
N ALA A 24 21.23 14.01 3.63
CA ALA A 24 21.36 12.57 3.52
C ALA A 24 20.08 12.05 2.85
N THR A 25 20.23 11.59 1.62
CA THR A 25 19.26 10.72 0.97
C THR A 25 19.00 9.56 1.94
N ASN A 26 17.85 9.57 2.60
CA ASN A 26 17.37 8.44 3.38
C ASN A 26 16.93 7.35 2.39
N GLU A 27 17.91 6.75 1.72
CA GLU A 27 17.76 5.53 0.96
C GLU A 27 18.01 4.36 1.92
N ALA A 28 17.15 4.26 2.93
CA ALA A 28 16.96 3.02 3.65
C ALA A 28 16.21 2.08 2.69
N ALA A 29 16.96 1.50 1.75
CA ALA A 29 16.56 0.28 1.08
C ALA A 29 16.28 -0.75 2.18
N SER A 30 15.00 -1.01 2.44
CA SER A 30 14.53 -2.10 3.27
C SER A 30 14.98 -3.41 2.63
N LYS A 31 16.20 -3.85 3.01
CA LYS A 31 16.65 -5.20 2.67
C LYS A 31 15.55 -6.18 3.11
N PRO A 32 15.25 -7.22 2.30
CA PRO A 32 14.32 -8.26 2.71
C PRO A 32 14.79 -8.81 4.05
N VAL A 33 13.98 -8.58 5.08
CA VAL A 33 14.15 -9.24 6.37
C VAL A 33 13.98 -10.73 6.08
N ALA A 34 15.01 -11.53 6.33
CA ALA A 34 14.93 -12.96 6.13
C ALA A 34 13.79 -13.55 6.99
N PRO A 35 12.98 -14.47 6.45
CA PRO A 35 11.82 -14.97 7.18
C PRO A 35 12.28 -15.77 8.40
N ALA A 36 11.75 -15.38 9.56
CA ALA A 36 11.97 -16.05 10.85
C ALA A 36 11.39 -17.48 10.92
N ILE A 37 10.48 -17.80 9.99
CA ILE A 37 9.89 -19.13 9.82
C ILE A 37 10.30 -19.63 8.43
N VAL A 38 10.96 -20.78 8.37
CA VAL A 38 11.42 -21.38 7.10
C VAL A 38 10.40 -22.39 6.56
N GLY A 39 10.36 -22.56 5.23
CA GLY A 39 9.51 -23.56 4.58
C GLY A 39 8.05 -23.13 4.38
N LEU A 40 7.79 -21.83 4.30
CA LEU A 40 6.45 -21.28 4.06
C LEU A 40 5.97 -21.56 2.61
N PRO A 41 4.66 -21.77 2.39
CA PRO A 41 3.61 -21.89 3.40
C PRO A 41 3.67 -23.24 4.14
N VAL A 42 3.44 -23.21 5.45
CA VAL A 42 3.42 -24.42 6.29
C VAL A 42 1.99 -24.78 6.62
N THR A 43 1.60 -26.02 6.36
CA THR A 43 0.28 -26.54 6.73
C THR A 43 0.40 -27.46 7.94
N MET A 44 -0.50 -27.29 8.91
CA MET A 44 -0.52 -28.07 10.14
C MET A 44 -1.95 -28.41 10.53
N THR A 45 -2.14 -29.67 10.97
CA THR A 45 -3.42 -30.14 11.51
C THR A 45 -3.27 -30.26 13.01
N VAL A 46 -4.15 -29.59 13.74
CA VAL A 46 -4.14 -29.52 15.21
C VAL A 46 -5.42 -30.15 15.73
N LYS A 47 -5.28 -31.09 16.66
CA LYS A 47 -6.41 -31.71 17.34
C LYS A 47 -7.08 -30.68 18.27
N GLN A 48 -8.39 -30.77 18.44
CA GLN A 48 -9.14 -29.99 19.42
C GLN A 48 -8.52 -30.08 20.83
N ARG A 49 -8.52 -28.95 21.56
CA ARG A 49 -7.93 -28.78 22.90
C ARG A 49 -6.48 -29.25 22.99
N SER A 50 -5.71 -29.01 21.93
CA SER A 50 -4.30 -29.37 21.87
C SER A 50 -3.46 -28.23 21.27
N GLN A 51 -2.16 -28.46 21.19
CA GLN A 51 -1.23 -27.53 20.56
C GLN A 51 -0.20 -28.30 19.74
N THR A 52 0.32 -27.64 18.71
CA THR A 52 1.44 -28.14 17.91
C THR A 52 2.52 -27.08 17.77
N VAL A 53 3.77 -27.50 17.60
CA VAL A 53 4.86 -26.60 17.23
C VAL A 53 4.70 -26.25 15.77
N VAL A 54 4.75 -24.96 15.44
CA VAL A 54 4.79 -24.44 14.08
C VAL A 54 6.10 -24.89 13.44
N PRO A 55 6.06 -25.76 12.40
CA PRO A 55 7.26 -26.21 11.72
C PRO A 55 8.04 -25.05 11.13
N GLY A 56 9.38 -25.12 11.22
CA GLY A 56 10.27 -24.08 10.72
C GLY A 56 10.40 -22.83 11.59
N SER A 57 9.72 -22.77 12.75
CA SER A 57 9.87 -21.66 13.70
C SER A 57 11.12 -21.83 14.58
N SER A 58 11.92 -20.76 14.71
CA SER A 58 13.22 -20.79 15.40
C SER A 58 13.13 -20.75 16.94
N GLN A 59 12.05 -20.20 17.52
CA GLN A 59 11.88 -20.11 18.98
C GLN A 59 10.68 -20.94 19.49
N GLY A 60 10.40 -22.08 18.85
CA GLY A 60 9.33 -22.97 19.30
C GLY A 60 7.95 -22.30 19.32
N LEU A 61 7.59 -21.59 18.25
CA LEU A 61 6.26 -21.01 18.13
C LEU A 61 5.24 -22.16 18.15
N THR A 62 4.22 -22.04 18.99
CA THR A 62 3.17 -23.06 19.18
C THR A 62 1.83 -22.49 18.78
N LEU A 63 1.08 -23.29 18.02
CA LEU A 63 -0.32 -23.04 17.67
C LEU A 63 -1.20 -23.89 18.57
N SER A 64 -2.06 -23.27 19.37
CA SER A 64 -3.09 -23.97 20.14
C SER A 64 -4.44 -23.89 19.44
N ALA A 65 -5.13 -25.03 19.37
CA ALA A 65 -6.53 -25.13 18.98
C ALA A 65 -7.37 -25.46 20.21
N GLY A 66 -8.29 -24.57 20.56
CA GLY A 66 -9.23 -24.71 21.67
C GLY A 66 -10.40 -25.63 21.30
N ASP A 67 -11.59 -25.24 21.71
CA ASP A 67 -12.82 -26.00 21.44
C ASP A 67 -13.29 -25.79 20.00
N ILE A 68 -13.62 -26.88 19.31
CA ILE A 68 -14.20 -26.89 17.95
C ILE A 68 -15.71 -27.07 18.10
N THR A 69 -16.44 -25.96 18.11
CA THR A 69 -17.90 -25.98 18.23
C THR A 69 -18.54 -25.10 17.18
N ARG A 70 -19.64 -25.59 16.58
CA ARG A 70 -20.45 -24.85 15.60
C ARG A 70 -19.65 -24.27 14.42
N GLY A 71 -18.69 -25.05 13.90
CA GLY A 71 -17.85 -24.62 12.77
C GLY A 71 -16.85 -23.52 13.12
N LYS A 72 -16.53 -23.35 14.41
CA LYS A 72 -15.51 -22.40 14.88
C LYS A 72 -14.49 -23.11 15.74
N VAL A 73 -13.27 -22.59 15.75
CA VAL A 73 -12.22 -22.99 16.70
C VAL A 73 -11.57 -21.75 17.28
N GLU A 74 -11.26 -21.78 18.57
CA GLU A 74 -10.39 -20.77 19.17
C GLU A 74 -8.93 -21.10 18.84
N ALA A 75 -8.21 -20.19 18.20
CA ALA A 75 -6.81 -20.34 17.86
C ALA A 75 -5.95 -19.28 18.56
N ALA A 76 -4.75 -19.66 19.00
CA ALA A 76 -3.75 -18.73 19.55
C ALA A 76 -2.34 -19.16 19.18
N LEU A 77 -1.43 -18.19 19.00
CA LEU A 77 -0.01 -18.42 18.74
C LEU A 77 0.82 -17.90 19.90
N ARG A 78 1.66 -18.76 20.48
CA ARG A 78 2.50 -18.45 21.64
C ARG A 78 3.91 -18.99 21.46
N SER A 79 4.90 -18.33 22.06
CA SER A 79 6.23 -18.90 22.30
C SER A 79 6.71 -18.53 23.70
N GLU A 80 7.94 -18.92 24.05
CA GLU A 80 8.59 -18.49 25.30
C GLU A 80 8.69 -16.96 25.43
N SER A 81 8.77 -16.23 24.31
CA SER A 81 8.89 -14.77 24.31
C SER A 81 7.56 -14.03 24.40
N GLY A 82 6.42 -14.72 24.31
CA GLY A 82 5.11 -14.13 24.53
C GLY A 82 3.98 -14.69 23.65
N VAL A 83 2.89 -13.93 23.57
CA VAL A 83 1.71 -14.23 22.76
C VAL A 83 1.75 -13.40 21.48
N PHE A 84 1.71 -14.05 20.32
CA PHE A 84 1.81 -13.39 19.00
C PHE A 84 0.46 -13.29 18.30
N LEU A 85 -0.43 -14.25 18.56
CA LEU A 85 -1.84 -14.16 18.21
C LEU A 85 -2.64 -14.41 19.48
N GLN A 86 -3.38 -13.39 19.92
CA GLN A 86 -4.31 -13.52 21.03
C GLN A 86 -5.36 -14.58 20.70
N PRO A 87 -5.88 -15.31 21.71
CA PRO A 87 -6.97 -16.26 21.48
C PRO A 87 -8.12 -15.61 20.72
N ALA A 88 -8.44 -16.18 19.56
CA ALA A 88 -9.46 -15.66 18.66
C ALA A 88 -10.25 -16.82 18.05
N PHE A 89 -11.57 -16.66 17.96
CA PHE A 89 -12.40 -17.57 17.19
C PHE A 89 -12.16 -17.38 15.70
N MET A 90 -12.04 -18.51 15.00
CA MET A 90 -11.85 -18.60 13.56
C MET A 90 -12.85 -19.59 12.97
N GLU A 91 -13.40 -19.23 11.81
CA GLU A 91 -14.20 -20.06 10.90
C GLU A 91 -13.38 -20.48 9.68
N GLU A 92 -13.81 -21.52 8.95
CA GLU A 92 -13.12 -21.91 7.71
C GLU A 92 -13.04 -20.74 6.72
N GLY A 93 -11.85 -20.51 6.18
CA GLY A 93 -11.54 -19.37 5.32
C GLY A 93 -11.06 -18.13 6.06
N ASP A 94 -11.23 -18.06 7.39
CA ASP A 94 -10.73 -16.93 8.17
C ASP A 94 -9.20 -16.88 8.13
N ARG A 95 -8.71 -15.65 8.16
CA ARG A 95 -7.28 -15.36 8.21
C ARG A 95 -6.98 -14.36 9.32
N ARG A 96 -5.91 -14.62 10.06
CA ARG A 96 -5.45 -13.77 11.16
C ARG A 96 -4.01 -13.34 10.91
N PRO A 97 -3.77 -12.06 10.64
CA PRO A 97 -2.41 -11.55 10.57
C PRO A 97 -1.80 -11.51 11.97
N PHE A 98 -0.51 -11.79 12.06
CA PHE A 98 0.28 -11.62 13.28
C PHE A 98 1.73 -11.27 12.92
N GLU A 99 2.42 -10.62 13.84
CA GLU A 99 3.84 -10.31 13.69
C GLU A 99 4.65 -11.31 14.49
N TYR A 100 5.74 -11.83 13.91
CA TYR A 100 6.65 -12.71 14.62
C TYR A 100 8.09 -12.38 14.23
N GLN A 101 8.90 -12.02 15.24
CA GLN A 101 10.22 -11.43 15.06
C GLN A 101 10.15 -10.18 14.15
N GLN A 102 10.79 -10.19 12.99
CA GLN A 102 10.78 -9.07 12.03
C GLN A 102 9.87 -9.34 10.82
N GLY A 103 9.13 -10.46 10.81
CA GLY A 103 8.24 -10.85 9.71
C GLY A 103 6.76 -10.63 10.06
N LYS A 104 5.96 -10.37 9.02
CA LYS A 104 4.50 -10.39 9.08
C LYS A 104 4.00 -11.70 8.49
N TYR A 105 3.16 -12.40 9.23
CA TYR A 105 2.62 -13.69 8.84
C TYR A 105 1.11 -13.68 8.94
N GLU A 106 0.49 -14.64 8.27
CA GLU A 106 -0.94 -14.85 8.30
C GLU A 106 -1.22 -16.32 8.65
N LEU A 107 -2.08 -16.54 9.64
CA LEU A 107 -2.63 -17.84 9.98
C LEU A 107 -4.02 -17.96 9.35
N ALA A 108 -4.18 -18.85 8.38
CA ALA A 108 -5.46 -19.16 7.76
C ALA A 108 -6.01 -20.47 8.31
N LEU A 109 -7.31 -20.49 8.66
CA LEU A 109 -8.02 -21.73 8.95
C LEU A 109 -8.56 -22.29 7.65
N VAL A 110 -7.97 -23.38 7.17
CA VAL A 110 -8.31 -23.98 5.88
C VAL A 110 -9.46 -24.97 6.01
N LYS A 111 -9.52 -25.71 7.12
CA LYS A 111 -10.51 -26.76 7.33
C LYS A 111 -10.79 -27.04 8.79
N LEU A 112 -12.02 -27.36 9.11
CA LEU A 112 -12.51 -27.88 10.38
C LEU A 112 -13.18 -29.24 10.14
N ASP A 113 -12.54 -30.29 10.64
CA ASP A 113 -13.12 -31.63 10.69
C ASP A 113 -13.76 -31.83 12.07
N ASN A 114 -15.07 -31.63 12.16
CA ASN A 114 -15.87 -31.91 13.36
C ASN A 114 -16.59 -33.25 13.20
N ALA A 115 -16.14 -34.26 13.93
CA ALA A 115 -16.65 -35.61 13.82
C ALA A 115 -17.69 -35.89 14.92
N LEU A 116 -18.85 -36.45 14.55
CA LEU A 116 -19.85 -36.89 15.53
C LEU A 116 -19.31 -37.97 16.48
N VAL A 117 -18.34 -38.77 16.00
CA VAL A 117 -17.63 -39.79 16.76
C VAL A 117 -16.16 -39.73 16.34
N GLY A 118 -15.26 -39.56 17.29
CA GLY A 118 -13.83 -39.50 17.04
C GLY A 118 -13.19 -38.23 17.60
N GLU A 119 -12.07 -37.83 17.00
CA GLU A 119 -11.33 -36.63 17.36
C GLU A 119 -11.62 -35.51 16.35
N ASP A 120 -11.75 -34.29 16.85
CA ASP A 120 -11.94 -33.11 16.02
C ASP A 120 -10.59 -32.48 15.67
N PHE A 121 -10.48 -31.97 14.45
CA PHE A 121 -9.25 -31.38 13.95
C PHE A 121 -9.49 -30.06 13.23
N ALA A 122 -8.51 -29.17 13.34
CA ALA A 122 -8.44 -27.93 12.60
C ALA A 122 -7.15 -27.92 11.76
N THR A 123 -7.28 -27.72 10.46
CA THR A 123 -6.14 -27.56 9.54
C THR A 123 -5.90 -26.09 9.28
N PHE A 124 -4.71 -25.63 9.65
CA PHE A 124 -4.27 -24.28 9.43
C PHE A 124 -3.14 -24.23 8.40
N THR A 125 -3.09 -23.14 7.65
CA THR A 125 -1.93 -22.79 6.83
C THR A 125 -1.36 -21.49 7.33
N LEU A 126 -0.05 -21.48 7.57
CA LEU A 126 0.72 -20.31 7.93
C LEU A 126 1.55 -19.89 6.71
N SER A 127 1.40 -18.63 6.30
CA SER A 127 2.14 -18.04 5.18
C SER A 127 2.68 -16.68 5.56
N GLU A 128 3.60 -16.13 4.75
CA GLU A 128 3.93 -14.71 4.85
C GLU A 128 2.65 -13.90 4.59
N ALA A 129 2.41 -12.89 5.42
CA ALA A 129 1.32 -11.97 5.16
C ALA A 129 1.68 -11.19 3.91
N ALA A 130 0.89 -11.32 2.86
CA ALA A 130 0.95 -10.37 1.76
C ALA A 130 0.66 -8.99 2.36
N SER A 131 1.65 -8.11 2.34
CA SER A 131 1.42 -6.71 2.64
C SER A 131 0.54 -6.15 1.53
N GLU A 132 -0.77 -6.07 1.78
CA GLU A 132 -1.61 -5.09 1.09
C GLU A 132 -1.13 -3.71 1.55
N GLU A 133 -0.01 -3.25 1.00
CA GLU A 133 0.42 -1.87 1.22
C GLU A 133 -0.66 -0.98 0.64
N LYS A 134 -1.44 -0.37 1.53
CA LYS A 134 -2.40 0.66 1.17
C LYS A 134 -1.62 1.73 0.41
N LEU A 135 -1.90 1.84 -0.88
CA LEU A 135 -1.24 2.81 -1.75
C LEU A 135 -1.30 4.20 -1.10
N THR A 136 -0.17 4.89 -1.05
CA THR A 136 -0.13 6.30 -0.69
C THR A 136 -0.97 7.11 -1.68
N GLU A 137 -1.46 8.30 -1.29
CA GLU A 137 -2.22 9.16 -2.21
C GLU A 137 -1.45 9.45 -3.50
N ALA A 138 -0.13 9.63 -3.41
CA ALA A 138 0.73 9.79 -4.57
C ALA A 138 0.69 8.59 -5.53
N GLN A 139 0.84 7.37 -4.99
CA GLN A 139 0.77 6.14 -5.79
C GLN A 139 -0.62 5.91 -6.39
N LYS A 140 -1.69 6.28 -5.68
CA LYS A 140 -3.05 6.23 -6.24
C LYS A 140 -3.20 7.17 -7.43
N ILE A 141 -2.69 8.40 -7.33
CA ILE A 141 -2.71 9.37 -8.43
C ILE A 141 -1.89 8.83 -9.61
N ASP A 142 -0.71 8.28 -9.38
CA ASP A 142 0.12 7.69 -10.44
C ASP A 142 -0.59 6.53 -11.16
N ARG A 143 -1.32 5.70 -10.40
CA ARG A 143 -2.15 4.63 -10.97
C ARG A 143 -3.29 5.18 -11.84
N LEU A 144 -3.95 6.26 -11.42
CA LEU A 144 -4.99 6.91 -12.22
C LEU A 144 -4.45 7.48 -13.54
N ILE A 145 -3.27 8.10 -13.50
CA ILE A 145 -2.60 8.59 -14.71
C ILE A 145 -2.24 7.43 -15.64
N ALA A 146 -1.66 6.35 -15.09
CA ALA A 146 -1.34 5.15 -15.86
C ALA A 146 -2.61 4.51 -16.47
N ARG A 147 -3.75 4.61 -15.78
CA ARG A 147 -5.03 4.13 -16.29
C ARG A 147 -5.49 4.92 -17.52
N VAL A 148 -5.38 6.24 -17.50
CA VAL A 148 -5.63 7.09 -18.67
C VAL A 148 -4.70 6.69 -19.82
N GLU A 149 -3.41 6.49 -19.56
CA GLU A 149 -2.41 6.07 -20.57
C GLU A 149 -2.78 4.74 -21.23
N SER A 150 -3.35 3.80 -20.46
CA SER A 150 -3.75 2.46 -20.91
C SER A 150 -5.03 2.41 -21.74
N LEU A 151 -5.71 3.54 -21.97
CA LEU A 151 -6.97 3.59 -22.71
C LEU A 151 -6.74 3.43 -24.22
N GLU A 152 -6.44 2.22 -24.66
CA GLU A 152 -6.19 1.92 -26.07
C GLU A 152 -7.38 2.31 -26.97
N GLY A 153 -7.09 3.07 -28.02
CA GLY A 153 -8.10 3.53 -28.98
C GLY A 153 -9.04 4.61 -28.47
N ALA A 154 -8.82 5.16 -27.26
CA ALA A 154 -9.51 6.36 -26.79
C ALA A 154 -8.83 7.64 -27.31
N THR A 155 -9.60 8.74 -27.32
CA THR A 155 -9.13 10.09 -27.63
C THR A 155 -9.41 10.98 -26.43
N PHE A 156 -8.39 11.72 -25.98
CA PHE A 156 -8.54 12.70 -24.91
C PHE A 156 -8.80 14.08 -25.53
N LEU A 157 -9.91 14.70 -25.17
CA LEU A 157 -10.33 16.00 -25.68
C LEU A 157 -9.99 17.08 -24.64
N ARG A 158 -9.15 18.03 -25.03
CA ARG A 158 -8.71 19.14 -24.18
C ARG A 158 -8.75 20.45 -24.97
N ASN A 159 -9.46 21.44 -24.44
CA ASN A 159 -9.58 22.78 -25.05
C ASN A 159 -9.98 22.71 -26.55
N GLY A 160 -10.89 21.80 -26.89
CA GLY A 160 -11.35 21.58 -28.26
C GLY A 160 -10.36 20.85 -29.19
N SER A 161 -9.22 20.36 -28.67
CA SER A 161 -8.22 19.60 -29.43
C SER A 161 -8.17 18.13 -29.01
N GLU A 162 -7.88 17.25 -29.97
CA GLU A 162 -7.73 15.82 -29.76
C GLU A 162 -6.29 15.45 -29.38
N HIS A 163 -6.14 14.59 -28.39
CA HIS A 163 -4.85 14.09 -27.89
C HIS A 163 -4.90 12.58 -27.70
N SER A 164 -3.74 11.94 -27.86
CA SER A 164 -3.63 10.51 -27.54
C SER A 164 -3.71 10.28 -26.02
N PRO A 165 -4.07 9.07 -25.57
CA PRO A 165 -4.03 8.70 -24.15
C PRO A 165 -2.65 8.89 -23.51
N ALA A 166 -1.58 8.63 -24.27
CA ALA A 166 -0.20 8.84 -23.82
C ALA A 166 0.12 10.33 -23.64
N ASP A 167 -0.26 11.19 -24.60
CA ASP A 167 -0.08 12.64 -24.49
C ASP A 167 -0.88 13.23 -23.33
N ALA A 168 -2.09 12.71 -23.10
CA ALA A 168 -2.93 13.10 -21.98
C ALA A 168 -2.27 12.72 -20.64
N ALA A 169 -1.76 11.49 -20.52
CA ALA A 169 -1.06 11.04 -19.33
C ALA A 169 0.19 11.89 -19.05
N GLN A 170 1.00 12.17 -20.07
CA GLN A 170 2.15 13.07 -19.94
C GLN A 170 1.70 14.47 -19.48
N HIS A 171 0.66 15.03 -20.09
CA HIS A 171 0.12 16.33 -19.68
C HIS A 171 -0.32 16.35 -18.21
N LEU A 172 -1.00 15.30 -17.74
CA LEU A 172 -1.43 15.18 -16.35
C LEU A 172 -0.23 15.11 -15.38
N ARG A 173 0.84 14.38 -15.74
CA ARG A 173 2.08 14.31 -14.95
C ARG A 173 2.74 15.67 -14.83
N GLU A 174 2.92 16.38 -15.95
CA GLU A 174 3.51 17.71 -15.98
C GLU A 174 2.69 18.72 -15.17
N LYS A 175 1.37 18.68 -15.32
CA LYS A 175 0.47 19.59 -14.60
C LYS A 175 0.45 19.30 -13.10
N ARG A 176 0.46 18.02 -12.70
CA ARG A 176 0.61 17.62 -11.28
C ARG A 176 1.95 18.10 -10.71
N ALA A 177 3.05 17.94 -11.46
CA ALA A 177 4.37 18.39 -11.02
C ALA A 177 4.42 19.91 -10.79
N ARG A 178 3.74 20.70 -11.64
CA ARG A 178 3.61 22.16 -11.46
C ARG A 178 2.72 22.55 -10.27
N ALA A 179 1.71 21.73 -9.93
CA ALA A 179 0.82 21.99 -8.80
C ALA A 179 1.51 21.75 -7.44
N GLY A 180 2.53 20.89 -7.38
CA GLY A 180 3.33 20.67 -6.18
C GLY A 180 2.47 20.35 -4.95
N ASP A 181 2.68 21.11 -3.88
CA ASP A 181 2.00 20.92 -2.59
C ASP A 181 0.49 21.20 -2.60
N ALA A 182 -0.07 21.76 -3.69
CA ALA A 182 -1.51 21.98 -3.82
C ALA A 182 -2.29 20.67 -4.05
N VAL A 183 -1.63 19.60 -4.48
CA VAL A 183 -2.25 18.30 -4.77
C VAL A 183 -1.72 17.24 -3.81
N LYS A 184 -2.48 16.96 -2.75
CA LYS A 184 -2.08 16.00 -1.71
C LYS A 184 -2.90 14.72 -1.75
N THR A 185 -4.13 14.82 -2.23
CA THR A 185 -5.09 13.72 -2.28
C THR A 185 -5.52 13.41 -3.71
N VAL A 186 -6.10 12.23 -3.91
CA VAL A 186 -6.75 11.87 -5.18
C VAL A 186 -7.83 12.88 -5.58
N ASP A 187 -8.61 13.38 -4.62
CA ASP A 187 -9.65 14.38 -4.89
C ASP A 187 -9.05 15.71 -5.35
N ASP A 188 -7.98 16.19 -4.69
CA ASP A 188 -7.25 17.40 -5.14
C ASP A 188 -6.74 17.23 -6.58
N PHE A 189 -6.21 16.06 -6.90
CA PHE A 189 -5.74 15.76 -8.24
C PHE A 189 -6.88 15.82 -9.26
N ILE A 190 -8.02 15.19 -8.98
CA ILE A 190 -9.16 15.18 -9.90
C ILE A 190 -9.69 16.60 -10.10
N GLU A 191 -9.83 17.38 -9.05
CA GLU A 191 -10.44 18.71 -9.12
C GLU A 191 -9.54 19.76 -9.74
N GLN A 192 -8.24 19.74 -9.42
CA GLN A 192 -7.30 20.79 -9.82
C GLN A 192 -6.52 20.44 -11.08
N VAL A 193 -6.32 19.15 -11.36
CA VAL A 193 -5.45 18.67 -12.45
C VAL A 193 -6.25 17.92 -13.52
N GLY A 194 -7.00 16.89 -13.13
CA GLY A 194 -7.55 15.88 -14.04
C GLY A 194 -8.90 16.18 -14.68
N SER A 195 -9.66 17.15 -14.17
CA SER A 195 -11.03 17.42 -14.64
C SER A 195 -11.13 18.54 -15.67
N LYS A 196 -10.31 19.60 -15.57
CA LYS A 196 -10.43 20.79 -16.42
C LYS A 196 -9.13 21.56 -16.60
N SER A 197 -9.08 22.36 -17.65
CA SER A 197 -7.98 23.30 -17.94
C SER A 197 -7.98 24.43 -16.92
N SER A 198 -6.85 24.68 -16.26
CA SER A 198 -6.70 25.86 -15.39
C SER A 198 -6.56 27.16 -16.19
N LEU A 199 -6.18 27.07 -17.47
CA LEU A 199 -6.00 28.23 -18.34
C LEU A 199 -7.31 28.70 -18.97
N SER A 200 -8.11 27.77 -19.50
CA SER A 200 -9.37 28.08 -20.19
C SER A 200 -10.62 27.82 -19.35
N GLY A 201 -10.52 26.98 -18.32
CA GLY A 201 -11.67 26.56 -17.50
C GLY A 201 -12.45 25.37 -18.08
N ASP A 202 -12.17 24.96 -19.32
CA ASP A 202 -12.91 23.90 -20.02
C ASP A 202 -12.66 22.53 -19.41
N GLU A 203 -13.73 21.74 -19.29
CA GLU A 203 -13.67 20.35 -18.85
C GLU A 203 -12.96 19.48 -19.89
N TYR A 204 -12.21 18.51 -19.40
CA TYR A 204 -11.59 17.50 -20.23
C TYR A 204 -12.57 16.35 -20.47
N GLU A 205 -12.55 15.77 -21.67
CA GLU A 205 -13.40 14.65 -22.03
C GLU A 205 -12.56 13.49 -22.60
N ILE A 206 -13.10 12.28 -22.50
CA ILE A 206 -12.52 11.06 -23.04
C ILE A 206 -13.54 10.46 -23.98
N ARG A 207 -13.19 10.37 -25.25
CA ARG A 207 -13.97 9.66 -26.27
C ARG A 207 -13.41 8.26 -26.43
N PHE A 208 -14.19 7.24 -26.09
CA PHE A 208 -13.81 5.84 -26.25
C PHE A 208 -14.00 5.37 -27.70
N ARG A 209 -13.42 4.22 -28.02
CA ARG A 209 -13.53 3.56 -29.34
C ARG A 209 -14.98 3.28 -29.76
N ASP A 210 -15.87 3.04 -28.80
CA ASP A 210 -17.30 2.81 -29.04
C ASP A 210 -18.10 4.10 -29.32
N GLY A 211 -17.42 5.26 -29.35
CA GLY A 211 -18.03 6.56 -29.60
C GLY A 211 -18.60 7.23 -28.35
N ARG A 212 -18.61 6.56 -27.19
CA ARG A 212 -19.04 7.20 -25.94
C ARG A 212 -18.05 8.28 -25.53
N VAL A 213 -18.57 9.43 -25.12
CA VAL A 213 -17.80 10.54 -24.57
C VAL A 213 -18.17 10.68 -23.11
N VAL A 214 -17.16 10.70 -22.23
CA VAL A 214 -17.34 10.91 -20.79
C VAL A 214 -16.45 12.05 -20.31
N LYS A 215 -16.85 12.73 -19.25
CA LYS A 215 -15.98 13.72 -18.61
C LYS A 215 -14.80 13.01 -17.94
N ALA A 216 -13.59 13.53 -18.12
CA ALA A 216 -12.39 12.93 -17.55
C ALA A 216 -12.44 12.89 -16.02
N GLY A 217 -13.01 13.93 -15.39
CA GLY A 217 -13.21 13.96 -13.94
C GLY A 217 -14.10 12.82 -13.43
N GLU A 218 -15.19 12.51 -14.14
CA GLU A 218 -16.10 11.40 -13.79
C GLU A 218 -15.40 10.06 -13.94
N PHE A 219 -14.68 9.86 -15.05
CA PHE A 219 -13.88 8.68 -15.30
C PHE A 219 -12.87 8.44 -14.15
N LEU A 220 -12.10 9.45 -13.78
CA LEU A 220 -11.08 9.36 -12.74
C LEU A 220 -11.68 9.05 -11.35
N ARG A 221 -12.83 9.64 -11.00
CA ARG A 221 -13.52 9.34 -9.73
C ARG A 221 -13.99 7.89 -9.67
N ARG A 222 -14.51 7.36 -10.79
CA ARG A 222 -14.91 5.95 -10.88
C ARG A 222 -13.72 5.02 -10.69
N GLU A 223 -12.64 5.23 -11.43
CA GLU A 223 -11.42 4.41 -11.31
C GLU A 223 -10.79 4.52 -9.91
N ALA A 224 -10.86 5.70 -9.28
CA ALA A 224 -10.42 5.89 -7.89
C ALA A 224 -11.25 5.04 -6.91
N ALA A 225 -12.58 5.03 -7.05
CA ALA A 225 -13.46 4.22 -6.22
C ALA A 225 -13.21 2.71 -6.38
N GLU A 226 -13.06 2.25 -7.63
CA GLU A 226 -12.74 0.85 -7.96
C GLU A 226 -11.40 0.41 -7.33
N SER A 227 -10.40 1.29 -7.33
CA SER A 227 -9.09 1.00 -6.72
C SER A 227 -9.09 0.84 -5.19
N THR A 228 -10.18 1.24 -4.52
CA THR A 228 -10.32 1.18 -3.05
C THR A 228 -11.21 0.03 -2.56
N GLY A 229 -11.66 -0.87 -3.44
CA GLY A 229 -12.54 -1.99 -3.07
C GLY A 229 -13.95 -1.56 -2.65
N LYS A 230 -14.36 -0.32 -2.98
CA LYS A 230 -15.69 0.23 -2.67
C LYS A 230 -16.71 0.01 -3.79
N ALA A 231 -16.50 -1.00 -4.62
CA ALA A 231 -17.37 -1.33 -5.75
C ALA A 231 -18.24 -2.54 -5.43
N ASP A 232 -19.32 -2.31 -4.65
CA ASP A 232 -20.47 -3.24 -4.62
C ASP A 232 -21.82 -2.55 -4.33
N ALA A 233 -21.93 -1.22 -4.47
CA ALA A 233 -23.19 -0.52 -4.15
C ALA A 233 -23.77 0.38 -5.26
N VAL A 234 -23.11 0.58 -6.42
CA VAL A 234 -23.63 1.51 -7.45
C VAL A 234 -23.52 0.93 -8.87
N GLN A 235 -23.91 -0.33 -9.04
CA GLN A 235 -24.24 -0.88 -10.38
C GLN A 235 -25.48 -1.75 -10.33
N ARG A 236 -26.63 -1.15 -9.98
CA ARG A 236 -27.96 -1.55 -10.47
C ARG A 236 -28.89 -0.34 -10.44
N ALA A 237 -29.02 0.34 -11.56
CA ALA A 237 -30.26 0.98 -11.95
C ALA A 237 -30.30 1.05 -13.49
N PRO A 238 -31.49 0.81 -14.07
CA PRO A 238 -31.67 0.27 -15.43
C PRO A 238 -31.36 1.24 -16.57
#